data_AF-B6H683-F1
#
_entry.id   AF-B6H683-F1
#
_cell.length_a   1.000
_cell.length_b   1.000
_cell.length_c   1.000
_cell.angle_alpha   90.00
_cell.angle_beta   90.00
_cell.angle_gamma   90.00
#
_symmetry.space_group_name_H-M   'P 1'
#
loop_
_entity.id
_entity.type
_entity.pdbx_description
1 polymer ?
#
loop_
_entity_poly.entity_id
_entity_poly.type
_entity_poly.pdbx_seq_one_letter_code
_entity_poly.pdbx_strand_id
1 'polypeptide(L)'
;MTIGGNDLGFSNIVKHCILRYYNAVIGWDAAWCSHYISTAKSLMADTGADGLQYKFTSIYLRIIGWTQSNPDFNLYIAGYPRFFNPDTTECNTVSFRYWGWDKVDHSDVWLTTSLRNEMNDLVASLNNVIQAAVSDANKLVGRNVTHFVDVDPRFEGRRWCESGVAEPDSSHKSTSFFLSGWPDITEGDTIQASADDSNDLSTLQASGSLPLPDGNTCNTTLGIDPDPVAVYWCDLASAIASDPDGDLAQHVAVANTALASGDFTTQDISWILPTRQIKTFHPRSSGMALYRDAILAVKQEVEYGY
;
A
#
# COMPACT_ATOMS: atom_id res chain seq x y z
N MET A 1 10.12 -12.02 5.66
CA MET A 1 8.66 -12.09 5.35
C MET A 1 8.02 -10.81 5.85
N THR A 2 7.04 -10.29 5.12
CA THR A 2 6.11 -9.24 5.55
C THR A 2 4.69 -9.81 5.46
N ILE A 3 3.87 -9.59 6.48
CA ILE A 3 2.47 -10.05 6.52
C ILE A 3 1.65 -9.08 7.39
N GLY A 4 0.33 -9.01 7.24
CA GLY A 4 -0.54 -8.21 8.10
C GLY A 4 -1.15 -6.96 7.48
N GLY A 5 -0.50 -6.32 6.51
CA GLY A 5 -1.02 -5.10 5.89
C GLY A 5 -2.38 -5.33 5.23
N ASN A 6 -2.55 -6.46 4.55
CA ASN A 6 -3.82 -6.85 3.93
C ASN A 6 -4.85 -7.29 4.98
N ASP A 7 -4.44 -8.01 6.02
CA ASP A 7 -5.31 -8.43 7.13
C ASP A 7 -5.94 -7.23 7.87
N LEU A 8 -5.22 -6.10 7.96
CA LEU A 8 -5.74 -4.84 8.50
C LEU A 8 -6.60 -4.04 7.52
N GLY A 9 -6.71 -4.47 6.26
CA GLY A 9 -7.38 -3.71 5.21
C GLY A 9 -6.67 -2.39 4.90
N PHE A 10 -5.33 -2.35 4.95
CA PHE A 10 -4.57 -1.11 4.81
C PHE A 10 -4.81 -0.41 3.45
N SER A 11 -5.07 -1.18 2.40
CA SER A 11 -5.49 -0.65 1.09
C SER A 11 -6.77 0.18 1.19
N ASN A 12 -7.76 -0.27 1.97
CA ASN A 12 -9.00 0.48 2.21
C ASN A 12 -8.77 1.73 3.07
N ILE A 13 -7.85 1.66 4.05
CA ILE A 13 -7.44 2.82 4.84
C ILE A 13 -6.81 3.87 3.91
N VAL A 14 -5.84 3.50 3.07
CA VAL A 14 -5.22 4.44 2.12
C VAL A 14 -6.26 5.01 1.15
N LYS A 15 -7.12 4.14 0.59
CA LYS A 15 -8.20 4.53 -0.33
C LYS A 15 -9.13 5.59 0.26
N HIS A 16 -9.63 5.40 1.47
CA HIS A 16 -10.66 6.27 2.06
C HIS A 16 -10.10 7.39 2.93
N CYS A 17 -8.95 7.18 3.58
CA CYS A 17 -8.35 8.15 4.49
C CYS A 17 -7.34 9.09 3.84
N ILE A 18 -6.80 8.76 2.66
CA ILE A 18 -5.70 9.53 2.05
C ILE A 18 -6.05 9.91 0.62
N LEU A 19 -6.34 8.90 -0.20
CA LEU A 19 -6.51 9.07 -1.65
C LEU A 19 -7.90 9.59 -2.02
N ARG A 20 -8.93 9.29 -1.23
CA ARG A 20 -10.35 9.61 -1.50
C ARG A 20 -10.75 9.26 -2.93
N TYR A 21 -11.05 7.98 -3.13
CA TYR A 21 -11.49 7.47 -4.41
C TYR A 21 -12.88 8.01 -4.77
N TYR A 22 -12.94 8.65 -5.95
CA TYR A 22 -14.15 9.04 -6.68
C TYR A 22 -14.95 10.17 -6.02
N ASN A 23 -15.82 10.81 -6.81
CA ASN A 23 -16.77 11.83 -6.38
C ASN A 23 -17.87 11.21 -5.49
N ALA A 24 -17.47 10.48 -4.46
CA ALA A 24 -18.36 9.86 -3.51
C ALA A 24 -19.16 10.94 -2.77
N VAL A 25 -20.39 10.58 -2.38
CA VAL A 25 -21.29 11.46 -1.63
C VAL A 25 -20.54 12.08 -0.43
N ILE A 26 -20.75 13.37 -0.19
CA ILE A 26 -20.10 14.12 0.90
C ILE A 26 -20.20 13.32 2.21
N GLY A 27 -19.05 13.08 2.85
CA GLY A 27 -18.93 12.35 4.12
C GLY A 27 -18.76 10.83 3.98
N TRP A 28 -18.90 10.25 2.80
CA TRP A 28 -18.74 8.80 2.56
C TRP A 28 -17.34 8.30 2.91
N ASP A 29 -16.29 8.91 2.35
CA ASP A 29 -14.91 8.51 2.63
C ASP A 29 -14.54 8.71 4.10
N ALA A 30 -15.02 9.77 4.74
CA ALA A 30 -14.77 10.00 6.16
C ALA A 30 -15.39 8.88 7.03
N ALA A 31 -16.61 8.44 6.69
CA ALA A 31 -17.26 7.34 7.39
C ALA A 31 -16.50 6.01 7.20
N TRP A 32 -16.09 5.69 5.97
CA TRP A 32 -15.35 4.47 5.68
C TRP A 32 -13.93 4.49 6.23
N CYS A 33 -13.24 5.63 6.16
CA CYS A 33 -11.95 5.83 6.79
C CYS A 33 -12.03 5.51 8.29
N SER A 34 -12.98 6.12 9.00
CA SER A 34 -13.22 5.86 10.43
C SER A 34 -13.54 4.39 10.69
N HIS A 35 -14.39 3.77 9.86
CA HIS A 35 -14.71 2.35 9.96
C HIS A 35 -13.47 1.46 9.83
N TYR A 36 -12.66 1.64 8.78
CA TYR A 36 -11.48 0.79 8.54
C TYR A 36 -10.39 1.00 9.59
N ILE A 37 -10.17 2.24 10.05
CA ILE A 37 -9.27 2.53 11.17
C ILE A 37 -9.75 1.82 12.45
N SER A 38 -11.04 1.91 12.76
CA SER A 38 -11.60 1.27 13.96
C SER A 38 -11.53 -0.25 13.89
N THR A 39 -11.76 -0.83 12.72
CA THR A 39 -11.67 -2.28 12.48
C THR A 39 -10.22 -2.75 12.65
N ALA A 40 -9.26 -2.03 12.06
CA ALA A 40 -7.83 -2.34 12.21
C ALA A 40 -7.38 -2.26 13.67
N LYS A 41 -7.74 -1.19 14.38
CA LYS A 41 -7.44 -1.03 15.82
C LYS A 41 -8.05 -2.15 16.66
N SER A 42 -9.30 -2.54 16.38
CA SER A 42 -9.97 -3.64 17.09
C SER A 42 -9.25 -4.98 16.87
N LEU A 43 -8.86 -5.28 15.63
CA LEU A 43 -8.17 -6.53 15.29
C LEU A 43 -6.77 -6.63 15.92
N MET A 44 -6.07 -5.49 16.06
CA MET A 44 -4.78 -5.40 16.74
C MET A 44 -4.92 -5.51 18.27
N ALA A 45 -6.01 -5.00 18.84
CA ALA A 45 -6.25 -5.01 20.28
C ALA A 45 -6.85 -6.34 20.78
N ASP A 46 -7.40 -7.17 19.90
CA ASP A 46 -7.95 -8.47 20.25
C ASP A 46 -6.85 -9.44 20.69
N THR A 47 -6.93 -9.90 21.94
CA THR A 47 -6.00 -10.86 22.55
C THR A 47 -6.46 -12.32 22.39
N GLY A 48 -7.62 -12.56 21.79
CA GLY A 48 -8.21 -13.87 21.53
C GLY A 48 -7.65 -14.55 20.28
N ALA A 49 -8.24 -15.69 19.92
CA ALA A 49 -7.81 -16.47 18.75
C ALA A 49 -8.09 -15.78 17.41
N ASP A 50 -9.02 -14.84 17.38
CA ASP A 50 -9.34 -14.03 16.20
C ASP A 50 -8.42 -12.82 16.05
N GLY A 51 -7.68 -12.48 17.11
CA GLY A 51 -6.74 -11.38 17.15
C GLY A 51 -5.51 -11.59 16.29
N LEU A 52 -4.95 -10.47 15.82
CA LEU A 52 -3.86 -10.49 14.85
C LEU A 52 -2.58 -11.12 15.43
N GLN A 53 -2.27 -10.84 16.70
CA GLN A 53 -1.10 -11.42 17.38
C GLN A 53 -1.17 -12.96 17.40
N TYR A 54 -2.34 -13.52 17.72
CA TYR A 54 -2.53 -14.97 17.76
C TYR A 54 -2.40 -15.59 16.36
N LYS A 55 -2.99 -14.96 15.35
CA LYS A 55 -2.90 -15.40 13.95
C LYS A 55 -1.46 -15.40 13.44
N PHE A 56 -0.71 -14.32 13.67
CA PHE A 56 0.71 -14.24 13.30
C PHE A 56 1.54 -15.28 14.03
N THR A 57 1.36 -15.43 15.36
CA THR A 57 2.05 -16.45 16.15
C THR A 57 1.81 -17.83 15.55
N SER A 58 0.56 -18.15 15.22
CA SER A 58 0.17 -19.43 14.62
C SER A 58 0.83 -19.68 13.26
N ILE A 59 0.94 -18.65 12.42
CA ILE A 59 1.64 -18.71 11.13
C ILE A 59 3.13 -18.98 11.34
N TYR A 60 3.78 -18.25 12.26
CA TYR A 60 5.21 -18.43 12.54
C TYR A 60 5.50 -19.84 13.06
N LEU A 61 4.68 -20.33 14.00
CA LEU A 61 4.80 -21.70 14.52
C LEU A 61 4.66 -22.75 13.41
N ARG A 62 3.75 -22.54 12.47
CA ARG A 62 3.55 -23.45 11.33
C ARG A 62 4.78 -23.47 10.41
N ILE A 63 5.33 -22.30 10.08
CA ILE A 63 6.56 -22.18 9.27
C ILE A 63 7.72 -22.88 9.97
N ILE A 64 7.93 -22.60 11.27
CA ILE A 64 8.99 -23.24 12.07
C ILE A 64 8.79 -24.76 12.13
N GLY A 65 7.54 -25.22 12.22
CA GLY A 65 7.18 -26.63 12.19
C GLY A 65 7.63 -27.34 10.91
N TRP A 66 7.55 -26.67 9.76
CA TRP A 66 8.02 -27.21 8.49
C TRP A 66 9.55 -27.26 8.36
N THR A 67 10.27 -26.48 9.17
CA THR A 67 11.72 -26.35 9.10
C THR A 67 12.44 -27.02 10.27
N GLN A 68 11.75 -27.86 11.05
CA GLN A 68 12.31 -28.52 12.24
C GLN A 68 13.57 -29.35 11.94
N SER A 69 13.72 -29.89 10.74
CA SER A 69 14.91 -30.65 10.32
C SER A 69 16.13 -29.77 10.00
N ASN A 70 15.96 -28.46 9.88
CA ASN A 70 17.03 -27.50 9.62
C ASN A 70 17.34 -26.69 10.90
N PRO A 71 18.41 -27.04 11.64
CA PRO A 71 18.79 -26.33 12.85
C PRO A 71 19.26 -24.89 12.59
N ASP A 72 19.68 -24.58 11.36
CA ASP A 72 20.21 -23.27 10.97
C ASP A 72 19.12 -22.33 10.42
N PHE A 73 17.86 -22.80 10.37
CA PHE A 73 16.74 -22.00 9.91
C PHE A 73 16.50 -20.82 10.86
N ASN A 74 16.37 -19.62 10.29
CA ASN A 74 15.95 -18.42 10.99
C ASN A 74 14.83 -17.73 10.18
N LEU A 75 13.79 -17.27 10.87
CA LEU A 75 12.65 -16.59 10.28
C LEU A 75 12.71 -15.09 10.57
N TYR A 76 12.98 -14.28 9.57
CA TYR A 76 13.02 -12.81 9.71
C TYR A 76 11.68 -12.20 9.29
N ILE A 77 11.02 -11.52 10.22
CA ILE A 77 9.75 -10.84 10.01
C ILE A 77 10.00 -9.34 9.99
N ALA A 78 9.89 -8.72 8.81
CA ALA A 78 10.05 -7.29 8.67
C ALA A 78 8.76 -6.57 9.04
N GLY A 79 8.90 -5.49 9.82
CA GLY A 79 7.82 -4.55 10.09
C GLY A 79 7.52 -3.64 8.90
N TYR A 80 6.76 -2.59 9.17
CA TYR A 80 6.35 -1.58 8.20
C TYR A 80 6.94 -0.21 8.59
N PRO A 81 7.45 0.59 7.63
CA PRO A 81 7.84 1.95 7.90
C PRO A 81 6.62 2.84 8.06
N ARG A 82 6.73 3.85 8.93
CA ARG A 82 5.82 4.98 8.96
C ARG A 82 5.88 5.70 7.62
N PHE A 83 4.73 6.14 7.12
CA PHE A 83 4.61 6.69 5.76
C PHE A 83 4.94 8.17 5.69
N PHE A 84 4.73 8.90 6.77
CA PHE A 84 4.83 10.35 6.78
C PHE A 84 5.86 10.82 7.79
N ASN A 85 6.60 11.88 7.47
CA ASN A 85 7.21 12.71 8.49
C ASN A 85 6.07 13.47 9.19
N PRO A 86 5.86 13.36 10.52
CA PRO A 86 4.79 14.06 11.22
C PRO A 86 5.18 15.46 11.73
N ASP A 87 6.47 15.81 11.71
CA ASP A 87 6.99 17.00 12.40
C ASP A 87 6.94 18.28 11.56
N THR A 88 6.81 18.13 10.24
CA THR A 88 6.71 19.24 9.29
C THR A 88 5.29 19.80 9.22
N THR A 89 5.12 21.01 8.70
CA THR A 89 3.78 21.61 8.44
C THR A 89 3.50 21.87 6.96
N GLU A 90 4.53 21.72 6.13
CA GLU A 90 4.54 21.97 4.69
C GLU A 90 3.48 21.15 3.95
N CYS A 91 3.15 19.95 4.43
CA CYS A 91 2.12 19.10 3.87
C CYS A 91 0.69 19.39 4.34
N ASN A 92 0.47 20.32 5.27
CA ASN A 92 -0.87 20.54 5.82
C ASN A 92 -1.88 21.06 4.79
N THR A 93 -1.41 21.55 3.64
CA THR A 93 -2.23 21.98 2.49
C THR A 93 -2.02 21.10 1.27
N VAL A 94 -1.42 19.91 1.44
CA VAL A 94 -1.21 18.94 0.37
C VAL A 94 -2.31 17.89 0.42
N SER A 95 -2.80 17.49 -0.75
CA SER A 95 -3.69 16.34 -0.90
C SER A 95 -3.09 15.35 -1.88
N PHE A 96 -3.29 14.07 -1.61
CA PHE A 96 -2.99 12.98 -2.55
C PHE A 96 -4.24 12.48 -3.27
N ARG A 97 -5.25 13.36 -3.43
CA ARG A 97 -6.52 13.00 -4.09
C ARG A 97 -6.25 12.28 -5.41
N TYR A 98 -6.83 11.10 -5.47
CA TYR A 98 -6.78 10.20 -6.61
C TYR A 98 -7.53 10.86 -7.79
N TRP A 99 -6.84 11.07 -8.92
CA TRP A 99 -7.38 11.67 -10.17
C TRP A 99 -7.84 13.14 -10.11
N GLY A 100 -7.29 13.96 -9.22
CA GLY A 100 -7.63 15.38 -9.12
C GLY A 100 -7.12 16.22 -10.30
N TRP A 101 -7.92 16.32 -11.37
CA TRP A 101 -7.69 17.22 -12.51
C TRP A 101 -8.33 18.60 -12.32
N ASP A 102 -9.16 18.74 -11.29
CA ASP A 102 -9.68 20.03 -10.85
C ASP A 102 -9.21 20.34 -9.42
N LYS A 103 -8.45 21.43 -9.26
CA LYS A 103 -7.88 21.90 -7.98
C LYS A 103 -8.87 22.72 -7.16
N VAL A 104 -10.13 22.84 -7.61
CA VAL A 104 -11.09 23.83 -7.08
C VAL A 104 -12.11 23.21 -6.11
N ASP A 105 -12.16 21.88 -5.98
CA ASP A 105 -13.07 21.22 -5.02
C ASP A 105 -12.49 21.18 -3.60
N HIS A 106 -13.14 21.88 -2.67
CA HIS A 106 -12.77 21.97 -1.25
C HIS A 106 -13.07 20.71 -0.43
N SER A 107 -13.45 19.60 -1.07
CA SER A 107 -13.69 18.33 -0.39
C SER A 107 -12.40 17.51 -0.14
N ASP A 108 -11.23 17.97 -0.56
CA ASP A 108 -10.00 17.19 -0.44
C ASP A 108 -9.62 16.77 0.99
N VAL A 109 -8.98 15.60 1.10
CA VAL A 109 -8.27 15.23 2.33
C VAL A 109 -6.90 15.88 2.33
N TRP A 110 -6.70 16.73 3.32
CA TRP A 110 -5.43 17.39 3.58
C TRP A 110 -4.54 16.51 4.46
N LEU A 111 -3.27 16.39 4.08
CA LEU A 111 -2.22 15.67 4.84
C LEU A 111 -1.78 16.46 6.07
N THR A 112 -2.75 16.86 6.89
CA THR A 112 -2.53 17.55 8.15
C THR A 112 -1.61 16.74 9.06
N THR A 113 -0.90 17.42 9.95
CA THR A 113 -0.10 16.78 11.00
C THR A 113 -0.91 15.76 11.80
N SER A 114 -2.20 16.03 12.07
CA SER A 114 -3.07 15.08 12.78
C SER A 114 -3.29 13.78 12.00
N LEU A 115 -3.63 13.88 10.71
CA LEU A 115 -3.83 12.70 9.86
C LEU A 115 -2.55 11.89 9.71
N ARG A 116 -1.42 12.57 9.49
CA ARG A 116 -0.10 11.93 9.37
C ARG A 116 0.29 11.17 10.65
N ASN A 117 0.06 11.76 11.82
CA ASN A 117 0.26 11.08 13.10
C ASN A 117 -0.67 9.87 13.24
N GLU A 118 -1.96 9.99 12.94
CA GLU A 118 -2.89 8.87 13.05
C GLU A 118 -2.50 7.69 12.15
N MET A 119 -2.08 7.95 10.91
CA MET A 119 -1.61 6.91 9.99
C MET A 119 -0.31 6.26 10.48
N ASN A 120 0.62 7.06 11.01
CA ASN A 120 1.86 6.54 11.57
C ASN A 120 1.63 5.72 12.86
N ASP A 121 0.68 6.11 13.69
CA ASP A 121 0.30 5.39 14.92
C ASP A 121 -0.31 4.01 14.61
N LEU A 122 -1.08 3.90 13.52
CA LEU A 122 -1.57 2.60 13.03
C LEU A 122 -0.41 1.68 12.64
N VAL A 123 0.58 2.21 11.92
CA VAL A 123 1.79 1.45 11.55
C VAL A 123 2.58 1.02 12.78
N ALA A 124 2.80 1.93 13.73
CA ALA A 124 3.49 1.63 14.98
C ALA A 124 2.76 0.55 15.79
N SER A 125 1.42 0.61 15.85
CA SER A 125 0.59 -0.39 16.52
C SER A 125 0.72 -1.77 15.87
N LEU A 126 0.73 -1.83 14.53
CA LEU A 126 0.93 -3.08 13.79
C LEU A 126 2.32 -3.66 14.06
N ASN A 127 3.37 -2.83 14.03
CA ASN A 127 4.73 -3.29 14.32
C ASN A 127 4.85 -3.86 15.74
N ASN A 128 4.19 -3.24 16.73
CA ASN A 128 4.14 -3.77 18.10
C ASN A 128 3.48 -5.15 18.16
N VAL A 129 2.36 -5.34 17.45
CA VAL A 129 1.67 -6.64 17.36
C VAL A 129 2.55 -7.71 16.70
N ILE A 130 3.25 -7.35 15.61
CA ILE A 130 4.18 -8.25 14.93
C ILE A 130 5.31 -8.66 15.87
N GLN A 131 5.93 -7.69 16.56
CA GLN A 131 7.01 -7.95 17.51
C GLN A 131 6.55 -8.82 18.69
N ALA A 132 5.35 -8.59 19.20
CA ALA A 132 4.75 -9.42 20.24
C ALA A 132 4.52 -10.87 19.76
N ALA A 133 4.01 -11.05 18.54
CA ALA A 133 3.82 -12.38 17.95
C ALA A 133 5.15 -13.13 17.73
N VAL A 134 6.22 -12.42 17.35
CA VAL A 134 7.58 -12.98 17.26
C VAL A 134 8.04 -13.48 18.63
N SER A 135 7.86 -12.67 19.68
CA SER A 135 8.19 -13.04 21.06
C SER A 135 7.41 -14.27 21.52
N ASP A 136 6.10 -14.32 21.26
CA ASP A 136 5.25 -15.47 21.62
C ASP A 136 5.67 -16.75 20.89
N ALA A 137 5.96 -16.66 19.59
CA ALA A 137 6.43 -17.81 18.81
C ALA A 137 7.74 -18.37 19.38
N ASN A 138 8.72 -17.51 19.66
CA ASN A 138 9.99 -17.95 20.24
C ASN A 138 9.81 -18.57 21.64
N LYS A 139 8.95 -17.98 22.48
CA LYS A 139 8.64 -18.50 23.81
C LYS A 139 7.99 -19.89 23.74
N LEU A 140 7.06 -20.10 22.81
CA LEU A 140 6.36 -21.37 22.63
C LEU A 140 7.26 -22.48 22.06
N VAL A 141 8.20 -22.14 21.18
CA VAL A 141 9.19 -23.09 20.66
C VAL A 141 10.35 -23.32 21.63
N GLY A 142 10.60 -22.38 22.56
CA GLY A 142 11.69 -22.44 23.52
C GLY A 142 13.06 -22.11 22.91
N ARG A 143 13.10 -21.39 21.79
CA ARG A 143 14.34 -20.96 21.11
C ARG A 143 14.15 -19.63 20.38
N ASN A 144 15.24 -18.89 20.21
CA ASN A 144 15.25 -17.62 19.47
C ASN A 144 15.47 -17.88 17.96
N VAL A 145 14.40 -18.21 17.24
CA VAL A 145 14.45 -18.60 15.81
C VAL A 145 13.71 -17.62 14.89
N THR A 146 12.79 -16.85 15.45
CA THR A 146 12.05 -15.82 14.73
C THR A 146 12.55 -14.45 15.17
N HIS A 147 12.83 -13.57 14.23
CA HIS A 147 13.45 -12.27 14.50
C HIS A 147 12.59 -11.17 13.90
N PHE A 148 12.20 -10.19 14.72
CA PHE A 148 11.56 -8.97 14.22
C PHE A 148 12.63 -8.06 13.62
N VAL A 149 12.37 -7.53 12.44
CA VAL A 149 13.25 -6.58 11.75
C VAL A 149 12.53 -5.24 11.70
N ASP A 150 12.98 -4.30 12.52
CA ASP A 150 12.51 -2.92 12.47
C ASP A 150 13.14 -2.19 11.28
N VAL A 151 12.29 -1.89 10.30
CA VAL A 151 12.70 -1.21 9.06
C VAL A 151 12.48 0.29 9.16
N ASP A 152 11.65 0.76 10.08
CA ASP A 152 11.16 2.13 10.11
C ASP A 152 12.28 3.18 10.25
N PRO A 153 13.32 2.99 11.10
CA PRO A 153 14.42 3.94 11.21
C PRO A 153 15.19 4.16 9.89
N ARG A 154 15.17 3.19 8.96
CA ARG A 154 15.84 3.32 7.67
C ARG A 154 15.11 4.27 6.71
N PHE A 155 13.83 4.54 6.98
CA PHE A 155 12.99 5.41 6.17
C PHE A 155 12.99 6.87 6.63
N GLU A 156 13.67 7.21 7.73
CA GLU A 156 13.88 8.61 8.15
C GLU A 156 14.51 9.43 7.01
N GLY A 157 13.92 10.59 6.71
CA GLY A 157 14.37 11.45 5.59
C GLY A 157 13.94 10.95 4.21
N ARG A 158 13.09 9.92 4.14
CA ARG A 158 12.64 9.26 2.90
C ARG A 158 11.13 9.02 2.87
N ARG A 159 10.40 9.53 3.87
CA ARG A 159 8.95 9.44 3.97
C ARG A 159 8.28 10.49 3.07
N TRP A 160 6.96 10.46 3.02
CA TRP A 160 6.19 11.61 2.53
C TRP A 160 6.36 12.79 3.48
N CYS A 161 6.31 14.01 2.95
CA CYS A 161 6.28 15.24 3.74
C CYS A 161 7.56 15.54 4.52
N GLU A 162 8.71 15.08 4.02
CA GLU A 162 10.02 15.42 4.58
C GLU A 162 10.34 16.91 4.43
N SER A 163 11.18 17.43 5.31
CA SER A 163 11.54 18.85 5.30
C SER A 163 12.19 19.25 3.97
N GLY A 164 11.71 20.33 3.38
CA GLY A 164 12.21 20.83 2.09
C GLY A 164 11.67 20.11 0.85
N VAL A 165 10.72 19.18 1.00
CA VAL A 165 10.06 18.50 -0.12
C VAL A 165 8.68 19.10 -0.37
N ALA A 166 8.43 19.55 -1.60
CA ALA A 166 7.13 20.10 -2.01
C ALA A 166 6.26 18.99 -2.61
N GLU A 167 5.43 18.37 -1.78
CA GLU A 167 4.58 17.25 -2.20
C GLU A 167 3.29 17.70 -2.91
N PRO A 168 2.73 16.88 -3.83
CA PRO A 168 3.28 15.62 -4.37
C PRO A 168 4.33 15.89 -5.47
N ASP A 169 5.56 15.38 -5.33
CA ASP A 169 6.64 15.49 -6.35
C ASP A 169 7.14 14.13 -6.87
N SER A 170 6.65 13.74 -8.06
CA SER A 170 7.02 12.46 -8.69
C SER A 170 8.50 12.34 -9.09
N SER A 171 9.20 13.47 -9.19
CA SER A 171 10.60 13.55 -9.56
C SER A 171 11.53 13.52 -8.33
N HIS A 172 10.97 13.65 -7.12
CA HIS A 172 11.75 13.66 -5.90
C HIS A 172 12.36 12.28 -5.62
N LYS A 173 13.68 12.22 -5.68
CA LYS A 173 14.41 10.95 -5.66
C LYS A 173 14.50 10.29 -4.28
N SER A 174 14.32 11.05 -3.21
CA SER A 174 14.50 10.52 -1.86
C SER A 174 13.26 9.76 -1.34
N THR A 175 12.07 10.04 -1.90
CA THR A 175 10.83 9.41 -1.44
C THR A 175 10.79 7.94 -1.81
N SER A 176 10.72 7.10 -0.78
CA SER A 176 10.84 5.65 -0.92
C SER A 176 9.51 4.93 -1.19
N PHE A 177 8.41 5.66 -1.40
CA PHE A 177 7.08 5.11 -1.64
C PHE A 177 6.55 5.49 -3.03
N PHE A 178 5.73 4.61 -3.61
CA PHE A 178 4.95 4.94 -4.79
C PHE A 178 3.73 5.78 -4.41
N LEU A 179 3.44 6.80 -5.22
CA LEU A 179 2.10 7.35 -5.36
C LEU A 179 1.53 6.89 -6.71
N SER A 180 0.20 6.78 -6.79
CA SER A 180 -0.56 6.44 -8.00
C SER A 180 0.04 6.99 -9.30
N GLY A 181 0.42 6.09 -10.21
CA GLY A 181 0.96 6.48 -11.52
C GLY A 181 2.40 6.97 -11.51
N TRP A 182 3.11 7.00 -10.38
CA TRP A 182 4.49 7.48 -10.34
C TRP A 182 5.49 6.44 -10.85
N PRO A 183 6.63 6.89 -11.43
CA PRO A 183 7.71 5.99 -11.80
C PRO A 183 8.39 5.38 -10.57
N ASP A 184 9.15 4.32 -10.81
CA ASP A 184 10.01 3.72 -9.81
C ASP A 184 11.31 4.54 -9.67
N ILE A 185 11.92 4.45 -8.49
CA ILE A 185 13.26 4.96 -8.22
C ILE A 185 14.11 3.78 -7.79
N THR A 186 15.10 3.46 -8.62
CA THR A 186 16.08 2.41 -8.34
C THR A 186 16.98 2.79 -7.17
N GLU A 187 17.70 1.81 -6.61
CA GLU A 187 18.70 2.04 -5.54
C GLU A 187 19.80 3.05 -5.95
N GLY A 188 20.10 3.15 -7.25
CA GLY A 188 21.06 4.12 -7.80
C GLY A 188 20.46 5.49 -8.12
N ASP A 189 19.35 5.88 -7.48
CA ASP A 189 18.65 7.16 -7.67
C ASP A 189 18.27 7.46 -9.14
N THR A 190 18.05 6.40 -9.91
CA THR A 190 17.62 6.47 -11.31
C THR A 190 16.11 6.26 -11.38
N ILE A 191 15.43 7.19 -12.06
CA ILE A 191 13.99 7.12 -12.32
C ILE A 191 13.77 6.16 -13.49
N GLN A 192 12.92 5.16 -13.31
CA GLN A 192 12.62 4.16 -14.32
C GLN A 192 11.11 4.01 -14.51
N ALA A 193 10.69 3.83 -15.77
CA ALA A 193 9.35 3.36 -16.07
C ALA A 193 9.16 1.97 -15.44
N SER A 194 8.01 1.74 -14.81
CA SER A 194 7.68 0.49 -14.12
C SER A 194 7.71 -0.67 -15.13
N ALA A 195 8.57 -1.67 -14.89
CA ALA A 195 8.63 -2.87 -15.75
C ALA A 195 7.29 -3.62 -15.78
N ASP A 196 6.54 -3.55 -14.68
CA ASP A 196 5.23 -4.19 -14.52
C ASP A 196 4.13 -3.56 -15.38
N ASP A 197 4.32 -2.31 -15.83
CA ASP A 197 3.41 -1.68 -16.79
C ASP A 197 3.35 -2.50 -18.09
N SER A 198 4.43 -3.21 -18.43
CA SER A 198 4.50 -4.06 -19.62
C SER A 198 3.55 -5.25 -19.53
N ASN A 199 3.34 -5.82 -18.34
CA ASN A 199 2.45 -6.97 -18.16
C ASN A 199 0.98 -6.54 -18.25
N ASP A 200 0.61 -5.46 -17.54
CA ASP A 200 -0.74 -4.89 -17.64
C ASP A 200 -1.04 -4.49 -19.09
N LEU A 201 -0.09 -3.82 -19.75
CA LEU A 201 -0.24 -3.40 -21.14
C LEU A 201 -0.39 -4.61 -22.09
N SER A 202 0.38 -5.69 -21.89
CA SER A 202 0.25 -6.90 -22.71
C SER A 202 -1.14 -7.54 -22.60
N THR A 203 -1.74 -7.48 -21.41
CA THR A 203 -3.10 -7.98 -21.16
C THR A 203 -4.13 -7.12 -21.88
N LEU A 204 -4.00 -5.79 -21.79
CA LEU A 204 -4.89 -4.84 -22.47
C LEU A 204 -4.73 -4.87 -24.00
N GLN A 205 -3.51 -5.12 -24.50
CA GLN A 205 -3.24 -5.33 -25.93
C GLN A 205 -3.97 -6.57 -26.46
N ALA A 206 -4.02 -7.65 -25.67
CA ALA A 206 -4.70 -8.88 -26.05
C ALA A 206 -6.23 -8.73 -26.04
N SER A 207 -6.80 -7.94 -25.13
CA SER A 207 -8.25 -7.69 -25.07
C SER A 207 -8.74 -6.63 -26.05
N GLY A 208 -7.92 -5.62 -26.38
CA GLY A 208 -8.31 -4.47 -27.19
C GLY A 208 -9.29 -3.52 -26.49
N SER A 209 -9.55 -3.73 -25.20
CA SER A 209 -10.42 -2.91 -24.35
C SER A 209 -10.10 -3.11 -22.87
N LEU A 210 -10.58 -2.19 -22.04
CA LEU A 210 -10.49 -2.31 -20.58
C LEU A 210 -11.47 -3.37 -20.07
N PRO A 211 -11.06 -4.27 -19.15
CA PRO A 211 -11.90 -5.34 -18.64
C PRO A 211 -12.84 -4.86 -17.52
N LEU A 212 -13.63 -3.82 -17.79
CA LEU A 212 -14.55 -3.24 -16.80
C LEU A 212 -15.76 -4.16 -16.56
N PRO A 213 -16.02 -4.57 -15.31
CA PRO A 213 -17.26 -5.27 -14.95
C PRO A 213 -18.45 -4.29 -14.89
N ASP A 214 -19.64 -4.78 -14.52
CA ASP A 214 -20.78 -3.91 -14.23
C ASP A 214 -20.55 -3.12 -12.93
N GLY A 215 -20.39 -1.80 -13.06
CA GLY A 215 -20.10 -0.90 -11.95
C GLY A 215 -21.17 -0.86 -10.85
N ASN A 216 -22.40 -1.30 -11.11
CA ASN A 216 -23.47 -1.31 -10.11
C ASN A 216 -23.49 -2.59 -9.27
N THR A 217 -22.89 -3.68 -9.76
CA THR A 217 -23.04 -5.01 -9.17
C THR A 217 -21.72 -5.71 -8.87
N CYS A 218 -20.59 -5.24 -9.43
CA CYS A 218 -19.30 -5.92 -9.32
C CYS A 218 -18.87 -6.18 -7.87
N ASN A 219 -19.14 -5.26 -6.94
CA ASN A 219 -18.77 -5.40 -5.53
C ASN A 219 -19.44 -6.60 -4.84
N THR A 220 -20.58 -7.06 -5.34
CA THR A 220 -21.30 -8.24 -4.81
C THR A 220 -20.71 -9.57 -5.28
N THR A 221 -19.83 -9.54 -6.29
CA THR A 221 -19.30 -10.73 -6.96
C THR A 221 -17.82 -11.02 -6.68
N LEU A 222 -17.15 -10.12 -5.94
CA LEU A 222 -15.71 -10.18 -5.65
C LEU A 222 -15.30 -11.34 -4.72
N GLY A 223 -16.19 -11.82 -3.84
CA GLY A 223 -15.89 -12.90 -2.90
C GLY A 223 -15.20 -12.41 -1.61
N ILE A 224 -14.64 -13.35 -0.82
CA ILE A 224 -14.17 -13.12 0.56
C ILE A 224 -12.69 -12.65 0.63
N ASP A 225 -11.93 -12.77 -0.46
CA ASP A 225 -10.55 -12.28 -0.57
C ASP A 225 -10.25 -12.02 -2.06
N PRO A 226 -10.83 -10.94 -2.63
CA PRO A 226 -10.75 -10.71 -4.05
C PRO A 226 -9.34 -10.37 -4.52
N ASP A 227 -9.04 -10.80 -5.74
CA ASP A 227 -7.84 -10.37 -6.44
C ASP A 227 -7.79 -8.82 -6.52
N PRO A 228 -6.68 -8.16 -6.13
CA PRO A 228 -6.58 -6.70 -6.12
C PRO A 228 -6.83 -6.04 -7.48
N VAL A 229 -6.49 -6.70 -8.59
CA VAL A 229 -6.79 -6.20 -9.95
C VAL A 229 -8.28 -6.26 -10.23
N ALA A 230 -8.98 -7.31 -9.77
CA ALA A 230 -10.44 -7.38 -9.86
C ALA A 230 -11.13 -6.28 -9.02
N VAL A 231 -10.63 -6.02 -7.80
CA VAL A 231 -11.11 -4.90 -6.97
C VAL A 231 -10.90 -3.57 -7.69
N TYR A 232 -9.71 -3.35 -8.26
CA TYR A 232 -9.39 -2.14 -9.02
C TYR A 232 -10.34 -1.90 -10.19
N TRP A 233 -10.57 -2.92 -11.03
CA TRP A 233 -11.49 -2.79 -12.16
C TRP A 233 -12.94 -2.56 -11.72
N CYS A 234 -13.36 -3.21 -10.64
CA CYS A 234 -14.68 -2.98 -10.05
C CYS A 234 -14.82 -1.53 -9.54
N ASP A 235 -13.82 -1.04 -8.79
CA ASP A 235 -13.79 0.32 -8.30
C ASP A 235 -13.88 1.33 -9.46
N LEU A 236 -13.09 1.13 -10.51
CA LEU A 236 -13.12 1.98 -11.71
C LEU A 236 -14.49 1.95 -12.40
N ALA A 237 -15.08 0.76 -12.56
CA ALA A 237 -16.41 0.61 -13.13
C ALA A 237 -17.50 1.27 -12.29
N SER A 238 -17.47 1.11 -10.96
CA SER A 238 -18.41 1.73 -10.03
C SER A 238 -18.31 3.25 -10.06
N ALA A 239 -17.12 3.80 -10.19
CA ALA A 239 -16.91 5.24 -10.32
C ALA A 239 -17.56 5.81 -11.58
N ILE A 240 -17.32 5.18 -12.73
CA ILE A 240 -17.91 5.57 -14.01
C ILE A 240 -19.44 5.45 -13.93
N ALA A 241 -19.96 4.39 -13.31
CA ALA A 241 -21.40 4.23 -13.13
C ALA A 241 -22.02 5.33 -12.25
N SER A 242 -21.27 5.80 -11.24
CA SER A 242 -21.72 6.87 -10.34
C SER A 242 -21.64 8.28 -10.95
N ASP A 243 -20.70 8.51 -11.87
CA ASP A 243 -20.45 9.79 -12.52
C ASP A 243 -20.10 9.57 -14.01
N PRO A 244 -21.09 9.21 -14.84
CA PRO A 244 -20.87 8.78 -16.23
C PRO A 244 -20.37 9.89 -17.15
N ASP A 245 -20.55 11.15 -16.76
CA ASP A 245 -20.11 12.32 -17.53
C ASP A 245 -18.81 12.95 -16.96
N GLY A 246 -18.32 12.44 -15.82
CA GLY A 246 -17.13 12.95 -15.14
C GLY A 246 -15.82 12.64 -15.86
N ASP A 247 -14.74 13.34 -15.47
CA ASP A 247 -13.43 13.25 -16.11
C ASP A 247 -12.94 11.80 -16.25
N LEU A 248 -13.09 10.99 -15.20
CA LEU A 248 -12.67 9.58 -15.22
C LEU A 248 -13.38 8.76 -16.30
N ALA A 249 -14.68 8.99 -16.51
CA ALA A 249 -15.43 8.32 -17.58
C ALA A 249 -14.90 8.74 -18.96
N GLN A 250 -14.50 10.00 -19.11
CA GLN A 250 -13.87 10.51 -20.33
C GLN A 250 -12.49 9.86 -20.56
N HIS A 251 -11.62 9.75 -19.54
CA HIS A 251 -10.32 9.04 -19.65
C HIS A 251 -10.49 7.60 -20.08
N VAL A 252 -11.45 6.91 -19.49
CA VAL A 252 -11.75 5.51 -19.81
C VAL A 252 -12.25 5.37 -21.24
N ALA A 253 -13.09 6.30 -21.71
CA ALA A 253 -13.55 6.32 -23.10
C ALA A 253 -12.40 6.56 -24.10
N VAL A 254 -11.49 7.49 -23.79
CA VAL A 254 -10.30 7.76 -24.61
C VAL A 254 -9.37 6.55 -24.63
N ALA A 255 -9.10 5.93 -23.48
CA ALA A 255 -8.24 4.76 -23.40
C ALA A 255 -8.84 3.55 -24.14
N ASN A 256 -10.14 3.29 -24.02
CA ASN A 256 -10.81 2.24 -24.79
C ASN A 256 -10.73 2.50 -26.30
N THR A 257 -10.87 3.76 -26.72
CA THR A 257 -10.72 4.15 -28.13
C THR A 257 -9.30 3.89 -28.63
N ALA A 258 -8.30 4.26 -27.84
CA ALA A 258 -6.90 4.05 -28.16
C ALA A 258 -6.56 2.55 -28.26
N LEU A 259 -6.98 1.74 -27.27
CA LEU A 259 -6.82 0.28 -27.27
C LEU A 259 -7.45 -0.37 -28.51
N ALA A 260 -8.68 0.02 -28.86
CA ALA A 260 -9.39 -0.50 -30.03
C ALA A 260 -8.69 -0.11 -31.35
N SER A 261 -8.01 1.04 -31.38
CA SER A 261 -7.23 1.51 -32.54
C SER A 261 -5.81 0.94 -32.63
N GLY A 262 -5.37 0.20 -31.60
CA GLY A 262 -4.00 -0.29 -31.49
C GLY A 262 -2.98 0.77 -31.07
N ASP A 263 -3.42 1.94 -30.57
CA ASP A 263 -2.56 2.92 -29.93
C ASP A 263 -2.41 2.59 -28.45
N PHE A 264 -1.27 1.98 -28.11
CA PHE A 264 -0.93 1.57 -26.75
C PHE A 264 -0.06 2.59 -26.01
N THR A 265 0.17 3.75 -26.61
CA THR A 265 1.14 4.75 -26.12
C THR A 265 0.49 5.97 -25.49
N THR A 266 -0.84 6.09 -25.61
CA THR A 266 -1.57 7.19 -24.97
C THR A 266 -1.35 7.20 -23.45
N GLN A 267 -1.25 8.41 -22.91
CA GLN A 267 -1.12 8.64 -21.48
C GLN A 267 -2.33 8.10 -20.70
N ASP A 268 -3.53 8.08 -21.30
CA ASP A 268 -4.75 7.59 -20.66
C ASP A 268 -4.68 6.09 -20.33
N ILE A 269 -4.12 5.27 -21.23
CA ILE A 269 -3.88 3.83 -20.98
C ILE A 269 -2.89 3.68 -19.83
N SER A 270 -1.80 4.44 -19.87
CA SER A 270 -0.77 4.40 -18.84
C SER A 270 -1.31 4.77 -17.46
N TRP A 271 -2.28 5.68 -17.36
CA TRP A 271 -2.86 6.09 -16.09
C TRP A 271 -3.78 5.03 -15.48
N ILE A 272 -4.49 4.25 -16.27
CA ILE A 272 -5.46 3.24 -15.77
C ILE A 272 -4.88 1.83 -15.62
N LEU A 273 -3.54 1.68 -15.68
CA LEU A 273 -2.91 0.39 -15.44
C LEU A 273 -3.07 0.00 -13.96
N PRO A 274 -3.68 -1.16 -13.63
CA PRO A 274 -3.95 -1.57 -12.26
C PRO A 274 -2.71 -1.53 -11.38
N THR A 275 -1.57 -2.02 -11.87
CA THR A 275 -0.35 -2.13 -11.07
C THR A 275 0.18 -0.77 -10.63
N ARG A 276 0.04 0.26 -11.46
CA ARG A 276 0.44 1.63 -11.10
C ARG A 276 -0.41 2.23 -9.99
N GLN A 277 -1.58 1.65 -9.76
CA GLN A 277 -2.53 2.12 -8.75
C GLN A 277 -2.45 1.29 -7.47
N ILE A 278 -2.41 -0.03 -7.61
CA ILE A 278 -2.33 -0.97 -6.49
C ILE A 278 -1.03 -0.80 -5.69
N LYS A 279 0.07 -0.40 -6.35
CA LYS A 279 1.36 -0.15 -5.69
C LYS A 279 1.41 1.11 -4.82
N THR A 280 0.38 1.95 -4.81
CA THR A 280 0.37 3.16 -4.00
C THR A 280 0.72 2.83 -2.54
N PHE A 281 1.62 3.60 -1.92
CA PHE A 281 2.21 3.39 -0.59
C PHE A 281 3.11 2.15 -0.44
N HIS A 282 3.31 1.34 -1.47
CA HIS A 282 4.34 0.31 -1.45
C HIS A 282 5.73 0.94 -1.61
N PRO A 283 6.78 0.32 -1.04
CA PRO A 283 8.14 0.78 -1.27
C PRO A 283 8.51 0.70 -2.75
N ARG A 284 9.19 1.76 -3.23
CA ARG A 284 9.95 1.78 -4.48
C ARG A 284 11.15 0.84 -4.40
N SER A 285 11.85 0.60 -5.50
CA SER A 285 13.06 -0.23 -5.51
C SER A 285 14.11 0.28 -4.50
N SER A 286 14.30 1.60 -4.38
CA SER A 286 15.13 2.21 -3.35
C SER A 286 14.65 1.91 -1.93
N GLY A 287 13.34 1.93 -1.69
CA GLY A 287 12.74 1.53 -0.41
C GLY A 287 12.89 0.03 -0.12
N MET A 288 12.79 -0.83 -1.13
CA MET A 288 13.04 -2.26 -0.98
C MET A 288 14.51 -2.56 -0.64
N ALA A 289 15.45 -1.73 -1.07
CA ALA A 289 16.85 -1.82 -0.63
C ALA A 289 16.99 -1.52 0.87
N LEU A 290 16.21 -0.57 1.43
CA LEU A 290 16.20 -0.30 2.87
C LEU A 290 15.70 -1.51 3.68
N TYR A 291 14.66 -2.20 3.17
CA TYR A 291 14.18 -3.46 3.74
C TYR A 291 15.27 -4.53 3.73
N ARG A 292 15.94 -4.73 2.59
CA ARG A 292 17.06 -5.67 2.45
C ARG A 292 18.14 -5.37 3.49
N ASP A 293 18.57 -4.12 3.61
CA ASP A 293 19.66 -3.72 4.48
C ASP A 293 19.31 -3.91 5.97
N ALA A 294 18.07 -3.62 6.36
CA ALA A 294 17.58 -3.90 7.71
C ALA A 294 17.61 -5.41 8.03
N ILE A 295 17.12 -6.24 7.10
CA ILE A 295 17.12 -7.70 7.27
C ILE A 295 18.54 -8.25 7.36
N LEU A 296 19.46 -7.77 6.52
CA LEU A 296 20.86 -8.18 6.54
C LEU A 296 21.56 -7.77 7.84
N ALA A 297 21.24 -6.60 8.40
CA ALA A 297 21.78 -6.17 9.69
C ALA A 297 21.36 -7.12 10.82
N VAL A 298 20.06 -7.40 10.96
CA VAL A 298 19.56 -8.34 11.99
C VAL A 298 20.11 -9.74 11.77
N LYS A 299 20.26 -10.17 10.52
CA LYS A 299 20.90 -11.45 10.20
C LYS A 299 22.35 -11.49 10.70
N GLN A 300 23.13 -10.44 10.49
CA GLN A 300 24.51 -10.36 10.98
C GLN A 300 24.58 -10.37 12.50
N GLU A 301 23.68 -9.68 13.19
CA GLU A 301 23.58 -9.71 14.65
C GLU A 301 23.31 -11.14 15.16
N VAL A 302 22.39 -11.87 14.51
CA VAL A 302 22.07 -13.27 14.87
C VAL A 302 23.24 -14.22 14.59
N GLU A 303 23.94 -14.05 13.46
CA GLU A 303 25.04 -14.94 13.06
C GLU A 303 26.35 -14.68 13.83
N TYR A 304 26.63 -13.43 14.18
CA TYR A 304 27.94 -13.02 14.70
C TYR A 304 27.91 -12.35 16.08
N GLY A 305 26.73 -11.99 16.62
CA GLY A 305 26.56 -11.47 17.98
C GLY A 305 27.06 -10.05 18.22
N TYR A 306 27.07 -9.20 17.18
CA TYR A 306 27.42 -7.78 17.28
C TYR A 306 26.30 -6.92 17.85
#